data_AF-A0A950CST4-F1
#
_entry.id   AF-A0A950CST4-F1
#
_cell.length_a   1.000
_cell.length_b   1.000
_cell.length_c   1.000
_cell.angle_alpha   90.00
_cell.angle_beta   90.00
_cell.angle_gamma   90.00
#
_symmetry.space_group_name_H-M   'P 1'
#
loop_
_entity.id
_entity.type
_entity.pdbx_description
1 polymer ?
#
loop_
_entity_poly.entity_id
_entity_poly.type
_entity_poly.pdbx_seq_one_letter_code
_entity_poly.pdbx_strand_id
1 'polypeptide(L)'
;MSARVLRFSDYTSTGQYALLLCELPGRGVETLGVLLLDPGNDTLYARLRRDLGRIASQEDAEVLEQLEDDLLVKGQEWGAEATLAWLEEHASLAIRTSEREAVTVRDFDRALGDLYRRHVPSSVIPFETHLPLYSLAVAAGPFLTNPEDVHAEDWLEAPPDLKLGPDLFVARIQGHSMEPKIPDGSLCVFRRNVVGSRMGRLVLVRNSELADDNQYTVKRYRSQKIETQDGFEQTRIRLESLNPAYPSWDLDEDPEKYQIVAEFVRVLE
;
A
#
# COMPACT_ATOMS: atom_id res chain seq x y z
N MET A 1 37.32 12.95 16.97
CA MET A 1 35.86 12.89 17.14
C MET A 1 35.48 11.43 17.29
N SER A 2 34.89 11.05 18.42
CA SER A 2 34.49 9.65 18.67
C SER A 2 33.32 9.29 17.76
N ALA A 3 33.42 8.19 17.02
CA ALA A 3 32.30 7.66 16.25
C ALA A 3 31.17 7.33 17.23
N ARG A 4 30.04 8.02 17.09
CA ARG A 4 28.84 7.76 17.90
C ARG A 4 28.32 6.40 17.44
N VAL A 5 28.51 5.37 18.26
CA VAL A 5 27.93 4.05 18.03
C VAL A 5 26.42 4.23 18.16
N LEU A 6 25.72 4.31 17.02
CA LEU A 6 24.27 4.27 16.97
C LEU A 6 23.84 2.89 17.46
N ARG A 7 23.18 2.79 18.62
CA ARG A 7 22.56 1.53 19.03
C ARG A 7 21.22 1.45 18.32
N PHE A 8 20.96 0.36 17.61
CA PHE A 8 19.68 0.13 16.94
C PHE A 8 18.48 0.19 17.90
N SER A 9 18.71 -0.05 19.20
CA SER A 9 17.72 0.11 20.27
C SER A 9 17.23 1.54 20.46
N ASP A 10 18.00 2.55 20.03
CA ASP A 10 17.67 3.97 20.24
C ASP A 10 16.62 4.48 19.23
N TYR A 11 16.24 3.64 18.25
CA TYR A 11 15.26 3.93 17.19
C TYR A 11 14.12 2.90 17.13
N THR A 12 13.97 2.08 18.17
CA THR A 12 12.90 1.10 18.30
C THR A 12 12.13 1.38 19.57
N SER A 13 10.82 1.51 19.47
CA SER A 13 9.90 1.56 20.60
C SER A 13 9.42 0.15 20.95
N THR A 14 8.99 -0.04 22.19
CA THR A 14 8.26 -1.25 22.59
C THR A 14 6.77 -0.96 22.47
N GLY A 15 6.08 -1.71 21.60
CA GLY A 15 4.63 -1.74 21.52
C GLY A 15 4.07 -2.97 22.23
N GLN A 16 2.75 -2.98 22.40
CA GLN A 16 2.00 -4.18 22.82
C GLN A 16 0.88 -4.41 21.82
N TYR A 17 0.61 -5.66 21.46
CA TYR A 17 -0.55 -5.97 20.62
C TYR A 17 -1.45 -7.00 21.28
N ALA A 18 -2.73 -6.97 20.91
CA ALA A 18 -3.71 -8.00 21.22
C ALA A 18 -4.49 -8.35 19.96
N LEU A 19 -4.91 -9.61 19.85
CA LEU A 19 -5.79 -10.05 18.78
C LEU A 19 -7.23 -9.79 19.20
N LEU A 20 -8.01 -9.22 18.28
CA LEU A 20 -9.45 -9.14 18.43
C LEU A 20 -10.05 -10.41 17.81
N LEU A 21 -10.84 -11.12 18.61
CA LEU A 21 -11.41 -12.42 18.27
C LEU A 21 -12.93 -12.35 18.26
N CYS A 22 -13.56 -13.16 17.42
CA CYS A 22 -15.00 -13.33 17.40
C CYS A 22 -15.38 -14.80 17.55
N GLU A 23 -16.38 -15.09 18.37
CA GLU A 23 -16.96 -16.43 18.52
C GLU A 23 -18.47 -16.36 18.26
N LEU A 24 -18.85 -16.35 16.98
CA LEU A 24 -20.26 -16.38 16.59
C LEU A 24 -20.86 -17.79 16.77
N PRO A 25 -22.16 -17.91 17.11
CA PRO A 25 -22.81 -19.20 17.33
C PRO A 25 -22.60 -20.17 16.15
N GLY A 26 -21.99 -21.31 16.43
CA GLY A 26 -21.77 -22.38 15.45
C GLY A 26 -20.62 -22.15 14.46
N ARG A 27 -19.81 -21.10 14.63
CA ARG A 27 -18.71 -20.75 13.68
C ARG A 27 -17.29 -20.86 14.24
N GLY A 28 -17.13 -21.25 15.51
CA GLY A 28 -15.82 -21.33 16.15
C GLY A 28 -15.21 -19.95 16.39
N VAL A 29 -13.96 -19.92 16.83
CA VAL A 29 -13.24 -18.66 17.09
C VAL A 29 -12.52 -18.22 15.81
N GLU A 30 -12.83 -17.01 15.37
CA GLU A 30 -12.22 -16.33 14.23
C GLU A 30 -11.40 -15.13 14.71
N THR A 31 -10.25 -14.88 14.08
CA THR A 31 -9.50 -13.64 14.34
C THR A 31 -10.10 -12.54 13.49
N LEU A 32 -10.61 -11.49 14.13
CA LEU A 32 -11.13 -10.30 13.45
C LEU A 32 -10.01 -9.36 13.06
N GLY A 33 -8.99 -9.19 13.90
CA GLY A 33 -7.95 -8.21 13.63
C GLY A 33 -6.90 -8.08 14.73
N VAL A 34 -6.09 -7.04 14.59
CA VAL A 34 -5.01 -6.70 15.51
C VAL A 34 -5.24 -5.30 16.08
N LEU A 35 -5.08 -5.20 17.39
CA LEU A 35 -4.99 -3.94 18.12
C LEU A 35 -3.52 -3.77 18.54
N LEU A 36 -2.87 -2.69 18.12
CA LEU A 36 -1.48 -2.38 18.43
C LEU A 36 -1.43 -1.07 19.22
N LEU A 37 -0.82 -1.15 20.39
CA LEU A 37 -0.63 -0.08 21.36
C LEU A 37 0.74 0.55 21.17
N ASP A 38 0.79 1.88 21.09
CA ASP A 38 2.01 2.68 21.32
C ASP A 38 1.97 3.27 22.75
N PRO A 39 2.66 2.67 23.74
CA PRO A 39 2.71 3.19 25.10
C PRO A 39 3.39 4.56 25.21
N GLY A 40 4.23 4.94 24.24
CA GLY A 40 4.97 6.20 24.28
C GLY A 40 4.06 7.42 24.07
N ASN A 41 3.06 7.27 23.21
CA ASN A 41 2.09 8.32 22.87
C ASN A 41 0.65 7.98 23.28
N ASP A 42 0.45 6.85 23.96
CA ASP A 42 -0.87 6.28 24.30
C ASP A 42 -1.82 6.20 23.09
N THR A 43 -1.27 5.81 21.93
CA THR A 43 -1.99 5.76 20.65
C THR A 43 -2.40 4.33 20.30
N LEU A 44 -3.66 4.16 19.92
CA LEU A 44 -4.23 2.89 19.47
C LEU A 44 -4.21 2.81 17.95
N TYR A 45 -3.59 1.76 17.44
CA TYR A 45 -3.67 1.34 16.05
C TYR A 45 -4.58 0.11 16.00
N ALA A 46 -5.49 0.07 15.04
CA ALA A 46 -6.38 -1.06 14.84
C ALA A 46 -6.44 -1.41 13.36
N ARG A 47 -6.48 -2.71 13.07
CA ARG A 47 -6.76 -3.22 11.73
C ARG A 47 -7.57 -4.50 11.81
N LEU A 48 -8.77 -4.46 11.28
CA LEU A 48 -9.72 -5.57 11.21
C LEU A 48 -9.83 -6.08 9.77
N ARG A 49 -10.25 -7.34 9.66
CA ARG A 49 -10.47 -8.01 8.39
C ARG A 49 -11.68 -7.42 7.68
N ARG A 50 -11.61 -7.40 6.35
CA ARG A 50 -12.67 -6.84 5.48
C ARG A 50 -13.48 -7.90 4.74
N ASP A 51 -13.21 -9.18 4.99
CA ASP A 51 -13.92 -10.32 4.42
C ASP A 51 -14.98 -10.87 5.39
N LEU A 52 -15.62 -10.01 6.17
CA LEU A 52 -16.54 -10.38 7.26
C LEU A 52 -17.72 -11.24 6.79
N GLY A 53 -18.24 -11.02 5.58
CA GLY A 53 -19.28 -11.87 4.98
C GLY A 53 -18.89 -13.34 4.78
N ARG A 54 -17.60 -13.71 4.93
CA ARG A 54 -17.15 -15.11 4.94
C ARG A 54 -17.35 -15.76 6.30
N ILE A 55 -17.23 -15.00 7.38
CA ILE A 55 -17.22 -15.50 8.75
C ILE A 55 -18.47 -15.18 9.56
N ALA A 56 -19.28 -14.24 9.09
CA ALA A 56 -20.46 -13.74 9.79
C ALA A 56 -21.73 -13.83 8.91
N SER A 57 -22.91 -13.75 9.53
CA SER A 57 -24.15 -13.47 8.79
C SER A 57 -24.11 -12.05 8.22
N GLN A 58 -25.02 -11.69 7.29
CA GLN A 58 -25.05 -10.33 6.78
C GLN A 58 -25.32 -9.30 7.90
N GLU A 59 -26.27 -9.60 8.79
CA GLU A 59 -26.60 -8.72 9.92
C GLU A 59 -25.42 -8.56 10.89
N ASP A 60 -24.73 -9.66 11.21
CA ASP A 60 -23.55 -9.60 12.08
C ASP A 60 -22.37 -8.89 11.40
N ALA A 61 -22.17 -9.09 10.10
CA ALA A 61 -21.10 -8.46 9.34
C ALA A 61 -21.25 -6.94 9.32
N GLU A 62 -22.45 -6.42 9.08
CA GLU A 62 -22.74 -4.97 9.08
C GLU A 62 -22.37 -4.31 10.42
N VAL A 63 -22.58 -5.02 11.54
CA VAL A 63 -22.17 -4.54 12.87
C VAL A 63 -20.66 -4.59 13.04
N LEU A 64 -20.02 -5.70 12.65
CA LEU A 64 -18.58 -5.89 12.77
C LEU A 64 -17.77 -4.92 11.90
N GLU A 65 -18.32 -4.50 10.75
CA GLU A 65 -17.69 -3.51 9.87
C GLU A 65 -17.50 -2.14 10.54
N GLN A 66 -18.35 -1.79 11.51
CA GLN A 66 -18.24 -0.52 12.25
C GLN A 66 -17.23 -0.57 13.40
N LEU A 67 -16.75 -1.77 13.75
CA LEU A 67 -15.97 -1.97 14.97
C LEU A 67 -14.58 -1.32 14.88
N GLU A 68 -13.95 -1.31 13.72
CA GLU A 68 -12.63 -0.68 13.56
C GLU A 68 -12.70 0.82 13.84
N ASP A 69 -13.62 1.52 13.18
CA ASP A 69 -13.81 2.96 13.34
C ASP A 69 -14.20 3.31 14.78
N ASP A 70 -15.10 2.54 15.40
CA ASP A 70 -15.51 2.73 16.79
C ASP A 70 -14.34 2.59 17.78
N LEU A 71 -13.47 1.60 17.55
CA LEU A 71 -12.27 1.39 18.35
C LEU A 71 -11.25 2.52 18.18
N LEU A 72 -11.05 2.99 16.95
CA LEU A 72 -10.14 4.11 16.67
C LEU A 72 -10.65 5.42 17.30
N VAL A 73 -11.96 5.68 17.24
CA VAL A 73 -12.58 6.83 17.93
C VAL A 73 -12.38 6.73 19.44
N LYS A 74 -12.66 5.58 20.05
CA LYS A 74 -12.41 5.37 21.49
C LYS A 74 -10.94 5.54 21.85
N GLY A 75 -10.03 5.03 21.02
CA GLY A 75 -8.59 5.21 21.19
C GLY A 75 -8.18 6.69 21.22
N GLN A 76 -8.79 7.53 20.39
CA GLN A 76 -8.56 8.98 20.40
C GLN A 76 -9.16 9.68 21.63
N GLU A 77 -10.31 9.22 22.12
CA GLU A 77 -11.00 9.84 23.25
C GLU A 77 -10.42 9.43 24.61
N TRP A 78 -10.10 8.14 24.78
CA TRP A 78 -9.76 7.56 26.08
C TRP A 78 -8.27 7.21 26.19
N GLY A 79 -7.55 7.20 25.09
CA GLY A 79 -6.19 6.65 25.03
C GLY A 79 -6.20 5.14 24.79
N ALA A 80 -5.07 4.63 24.33
CA ALA A 80 -4.94 3.26 23.90
C ALA A 80 -5.06 2.28 25.08
N GLU A 81 -4.38 2.58 26.18
CA GLU A 81 -4.35 1.72 27.37
C GLU A 81 -5.76 1.55 27.95
N ALA A 82 -6.47 2.66 28.11
CA ALA A 82 -7.84 2.66 28.63
C ALA A 82 -8.81 1.95 27.70
N THR A 83 -8.68 2.15 26.38
CA THR A 83 -9.53 1.46 25.39
C THR A 83 -9.35 -0.05 25.45
N LEU A 84 -8.09 -0.53 25.54
CA LEU A 84 -7.81 -1.96 25.58
C LEU A 84 -8.26 -2.59 26.91
N ALA A 85 -8.01 -1.92 28.04
CA ALA A 85 -8.50 -2.36 29.35
C ALA A 85 -10.04 -2.43 29.40
N TRP A 86 -10.72 -1.46 28.79
CA TRP A 86 -12.18 -1.47 28.69
C TRP A 86 -12.68 -2.67 27.87
N LEU A 87 -12.05 -2.98 26.73
CA LEU A 87 -12.39 -4.17 25.93
C LEU A 87 -12.16 -5.46 26.71
N GLU A 88 -11.03 -5.57 27.42
CA GLU A 88 -10.71 -6.76 28.23
C GLU A 88 -11.77 -7.04 29.31
N GLU A 89 -12.38 -5.99 29.87
CA GLU A 89 -13.40 -6.11 30.91
C GLU A 89 -14.84 -6.22 30.37
N HIS A 90 -15.15 -5.56 29.25
CA HIS A 90 -16.52 -5.38 28.77
C HIS A 90 -16.87 -6.13 27.48
N ALA A 91 -15.89 -6.71 26.79
CA ALA A 91 -16.18 -7.44 25.56
C ALA A 91 -17.07 -8.68 25.85
N SER A 92 -18.05 -8.90 24.98
CA SER A 92 -19.08 -9.91 25.20
C SER A 92 -18.57 -11.33 24.93
N LEU A 93 -19.38 -12.37 25.16
CA LEU A 93 -18.98 -13.73 24.76
C LEU A 93 -18.67 -13.86 23.27
N ALA A 94 -19.23 -12.98 22.43
CA ALA A 94 -19.06 -12.98 20.98
C ALA A 94 -17.82 -12.22 20.49
N ILE A 95 -17.29 -11.26 21.27
CA ILE A 95 -16.09 -10.48 20.92
C ILE A 95 -15.11 -10.58 22.08
N ARG A 96 -13.87 -10.99 21.82
CA ARG A 96 -12.86 -11.16 22.88
C ARG A 96 -11.53 -10.56 22.45
N THR A 97 -10.68 -10.31 23.42
CA THR A 97 -9.27 -9.98 23.20
C THR A 97 -8.40 -11.17 23.61
N SER A 98 -7.29 -11.38 22.91
CA SER A 98 -6.22 -12.24 23.43
C SER A 98 -5.49 -11.55 24.59
N GLU A 99 -4.58 -12.27 25.24
CA GLU A 99 -3.58 -11.63 26.09
C GLU A 99 -2.71 -10.66 25.28
N ARG A 100 -2.16 -9.65 25.95
CA ARG A 100 -1.26 -8.66 25.35
C ARG A 100 0.13 -9.25 25.15
N GLU A 101 0.67 -9.11 23.95
CA GLU A 101 2.01 -9.56 23.59
C GLU A 101 2.91 -8.35 23.29
N ALA A 102 4.15 -8.39 23.78
CA ALA A 102 5.12 -7.33 23.51
C ALA A 102 5.70 -7.47 22.10
N VAL A 103 5.90 -6.33 21.42
CA VAL A 103 6.50 -6.28 20.08
C VAL A 103 7.49 -5.12 19.98
N THR A 104 8.63 -5.34 19.32
CA THR A 104 9.57 -4.27 19.00
C THR A 104 9.14 -3.57 17.73
N VAL A 105 8.91 -2.27 17.80
CA VAL A 105 8.32 -1.46 16.73
C VAL A 105 9.28 -0.36 16.31
N ARG A 106 9.53 -0.22 15.01
CA ARG A 106 10.22 0.96 14.44
C ARG A 106 9.23 1.96 13.88
N ASP A 107 8.18 1.43 13.26
CA ASP A 107 7.10 2.15 12.61
C ASP A 107 5.81 1.37 12.91
N PHE A 108 4.85 2.04 13.55
CA PHE A 108 3.65 1.38 14.05
C PHE A 108 2.70 0.95 12.94
N ASP A 109 2.56 1.72 11.87
CA ASP A 109 1.75 1.35 10.71
C ASP A 109 2.29 0.10 10.03
N ARG A 110 3.61 0.03 9.82
CA ARG A 110 4.27 -1.16 9.27
C ARG A 110 4.13 -2.37 10.19
N ALA A 111 4.36 -2.18 11.49
CA ALA A 111 4.23 -3.26 12.46
C ALA A 111 2.79 -3.80 12.54
N LEU A 112 1.79 -2.93 12.48
CA LEU A 112 0.37 -3.32 12.42
C LEU A 112 0.09 -4.16 11.18
N GLY A 113 0.58 -3.73 10.01
CA GLY A 113 0.44 -4.50 8.76
C GLY A 113 1.09 -5.89 8.83
N ASP A 114 2.29 -5.98 9.40
CA ASP A 114 3.01 -7.25 9.58
C ASP A 114 2.28 -8.19 10.55
N LEU A 115 1.79 -7.66 11.68
CA LEU A 115 1.02 -8.42 12.66
C LEU A 115 -0.30 -8.90 12.06
N TYR A 116 -1.02 -8.02 11.36
CA TYR A 116 -2.28 -8.35 10.70
C TYR A 116 -2.09 -9.50 9.71
N ARG A 117 -1.11 -9.45 8.82
CA ARG A 117 -0.82 -10.55 7.88
C ARG A 117 -0.47 -11.88 8.55
N ARG A 118 0.19 -11.81 9.72
CA ARG A 118 0.62 -13.00 10.45
C ARG A 118 -0.55 -13.68 11.16
N HIS A 119 -1.46 -12.90 11.73
CA HIS A 119 -2.47 -13.40 12.65
C HIS A 119 -3.89 -13.44 12.09
N VAL A 120 -4.17 -12.72 11.00
CA VAL A 120 -5.51 -12.61 10.43
C VAL A 120 -5.56 -13.38 9.10
N PRO A 121 -6.18 -14.57 9.07
CA PRO A 121 -6.32 -15.36 7.85
C PRO A 121 -7.47 -14.81 6.98
N SER A 122 -7.31 -13.61 6.46
CA SER A 122 -8.30 -12.97 5.59
C SER A 122 -8.26 -13.55 4.18
N SER A 123 -9.44 -13.63 3.56
CA SER A 123 -9.59 -14.09 2.18
C SER A 123 -9.18 -12.99 1.20
N VAL A 124 -8.52 -13.38 0.11
CA VAL A 124 -8.31 -12.48 -1.02
C VAL A 124 -9.64 -12.20 -1.70
N ILE A 125 -10.04 -10.93 -1.75
CA ILE A 125 -11.20 -10.46 -2.52
C ILE A 125 -10.69 -9.52 -3.63
N PRO A 126 -10.50 -10.04 -4.86
CA PRO A 126 -9.93 -9.28 -5.98
C PRO A 126 -10.66 -7.98 -6.26
N PHE A 127 -9.91 -6.87 -6.32
CA PHE A 127 -10.40 -5.53 -6.66
C PHE A 127 -11.50 -4.97 -5.74
N GLU A 128 -11.76 -5.62 -4.60
CA GLU A 128 -12.59 -5.09 -3.51
C GLU A 128 -11.72 -4.73 -2.31
N THR A 129 -10.86 -5.67 -1.90
CA THR A 129 -9.90 -5.44 -0.80
C THR A 129 -8.45 -5.63 -1.26
N HIS A 130 -8.21 -6.40 -2.34
CA HIS A 130 -6.87 -6.75 -2.81
C HIS A 130 -6.59 -6.26 -4.22
N LEU A 131 -5.32 -5.91 -4.48
CA LEU A 131 -4.79 -5.63 -5.80
C LEU A 131 -3.75 -6.69 -6.21
N PRO A 132 -3.68 -7.04 -7.50
CA PRO A 132 -2.70 -8.01 -7.97
C PRO A 132 -1.29 -7.40 -7.96
N LEU A 133 -0.32 -8.16 -7.46
CA LEU A 133 1.11 -7.88 -7.58
C LEU A 133 1.63 -8.50 -8.87
N TYR A 134 2.23 -7.68 -9.72
CA TYR A 134 2.90 -8.10 -10.94
C TYR A 134 4.36 -7.65 -10.96
N SER A 135 5.23 -8.44 -11.59
CA SER A 135 6.47 -7.91 -12.14
C SER A 135 6.17 -6.78 -13.13
N LEU A 136 7.12 -5.84 -13.26
CA LEU A 136 6.98 -4.72 -14.19
C LEU A 136 6.83 -5.18 -15.65
N ALA A 137 7.47 -6.30 -16.00
CA ALA A 137 7.34 -6.94 -17.31
C ALA A 137 5.89 -7.35 -17.61
N VAL A 138 5.26 -8.07 -16.69
CA VAL A 138 3.86 -8.51 -16.80
C VAL A 138 2.93 -7.30 -16.79
N ALA A 139 3.18 -6.34 -15.91
CA ALA A 139 2.38 -5.13 -15.77
C ALA A 139 2.34 -4.26 -17.05
N ALA A 140 3.33 -4.35 -17.92
CA ALA A 140 3.45 -3.52 -19.11
C ALA A 140 3.18 -4.23 -20.43
N GLY A 141 2.89 -5.53 -20.40
CA GLY A 141 2.58 -6.29 -21.60
C GLY A 141 1.20 -5.95 -22.17
N PRO A 142 0.97 -6.19 -23.48
CA PRO A 142 -0.36 -6.15 -24.10
C PRO A 142 -1.31 -7.23 -23.56
N PHE A 143 -0.83 -8.12 -22.68
CA PHE A 143 -1.51 -9.31 -22.18
C PHE A 143 -2.62 -9.05 -21.15
N LEU A 144 -2.80 -7.81 -20.70
CA LEU A 144 -3.83 -7.47 -19.71
C LEU A 144 -5.17 -7.08 -20.32
N THR A 145 -5.35 -7.32 -21.62
CA THR A 145 -6.68 -7.34 -22.26
C THR A 145 -7.50 -8.55 -21.85
N ASN A 146 -6.87 -9.67 -21.45
CA ASN A 146 -7.53 -10.83 -20.85
C ASN A 146 -6.89 -11.13 -19.47
N PRO A 147 -7.46 -10.60 -18.37
CA PRO A 147 -6.96 -10.81 -17.02
C PRO A 147 -6.88 -12.29 -16.60
N GLU A 148 -7.62 -13.19 -17.28
CA GLU A 148 -7.67 -14.62 -16.97
C GLU A 148 -6.37 -15.38 -17.36
N ASP A 149 -5.58 -14.86 -18.30
CA ASP A 149 -4.36 -15.51 -18.80
C ASP A 149 -3.07 -15.05 -18.07
N VAL A 150 -3.19 -14.11 -17.14
CA VAL A 150 -2.04 -13.51 -16.44
C VAL A 150 -2.08 -13.87 -14.96
N HIS A 151 -1.12 -14.67 -14.52
CA HIS A 151 -0.96 -15.01 -13.11
C HIS A 151 -0.29 -13.87 -12.36
N ALA A 152 -1.02 -13.28 -11.39
CA ALA A 152 -0.42 -12.42 -10.39
C ALA A 152 0.56 -13.22 -9.54
N GLU A 153 1.68 -12.59 -9.16
CA GLU A 153 2.65 -13.19 -8.24
C GLU A 153 2.04 -13.35 -6.84
N ASP A 154 1.20 -12.38 -6.46
CA ASP A 154 0.49 -12.34 -5.20
C ASP A 154 -0.71 -11.38 -5.30
N TRP A 155 -1.55 -11.33 -4.26
CA TRP A 155 -2.61 -10.36 -4.07
C TRP A 155 -2.39 -9.60 -2.77
N LEU A 156 -2.19 -8.29 -2.89
CA LEU A 156 -1.88 -7.44 -1.75
C LEU A 156 -3.11 -6.67 -1.30
N GLU A 157 -3.40 -6.75 -0.01
CA GLU A 157 -4.48 -5.97 0.57
C GLU A 157 -4.18 -4.47 0.46
N ALA A 158 -5.08 -3.73 -0.19
CA ALA A 158 -4.95 -2.31 -0.43
C ALA A 158 -5.66 -1.48 0.66
N PRO A 159 -5.19 -0.25 0.96
CA PRO A 159 -5.81 0.64 1.93
C PRO A 159 -7.30 0.88 1.67
N PRO A 160 -8.15 1.00 2.71
CA PRO A 160 -9.60 1.15 2.56
C PRO A 160 -10.02 2.46 1.89
N ASP A 161 -9.19 3.50 1.96
CA ASP A 161 -9.42 4.80 1.30
C ASP A 161 -9.17 4.76 -0.21
N LEU A 162 -8.58 3.68 -0.73
CA LEU A 162 -8.30 3.52 -2.15
C LEU A 162 -9.47 2.84 -2.85
N LYS A 163 -10.15 3.58 -3.74
CA LYS A 163 -11.13 2.99 -4.65
C LYS A 163 -10.45 2.01 -5.60
N LEU A 164 -10.71 0.72 -5.40
CA LEU A 164 -10.14 -0.36 -6.19
C LEU A 164 -10.89 -0.56 -7.51
N GLY A 165 -10.18 -1.13 -8.48
CA GLY A 165 -10.70 -1.41 -9.81
C GLY A 165 -9.69 -2.23 -10.62
N PRO A 166 -10.15 -2.90 -11.70
CA PRO A 166 -9.31 -3.74 -12.54
C PRO A 166 -8.23 -2.96 -13.31
N ASP A 167 -8.32 -1.63 -13.34
CA ASP A 167 -7.30 -0.74 -13.86
C ASP A 167 -6.12 -0.53 -12.90
N LEU A 168 -6.23 -0.98 -11.64
CA LEU A 168 -5.15 -0.87 -10.65
C LEU A 168 -4.34 -2.16 -10.53
N PHE A 169 -3.05 -2.00 -10.25
CA PHE A 169 -2.14 -3.10 -9.91
C PHE A 169 -1.01 -2.61 -9.03
N VAL A 170 -0.30 -3.54 -8.39
CA VAL A 170 0.89 -3.27 -7.60
C VAL A 170 2.13 -3.77 -8.34
N ALA A 171 3.22 -3.01 -8.26
CA ALA A 171 4.54 -3.46 -8.68
C ALA A 171 5.61 -2.95 -7.71
N ARG A 172 6.66 -3.75 -7.52
CA ARG A 172 7.83 -3.35 -6.74
C ARG A 172 8.72 -2.43 -7.57
N ILE A 173 9.10 -1.29 -6.99
CA ILE A 173 10.04 -0.35 -7.60
C ILE A 173 11.43 -0.57 -7.02
N GLN A 174 12.42 -0.60 -7.91
CA GLN A 174 13.83 -0.68 -7.56
C GLN A 174 14.56 0.57 -8.06
N GLY A 175 15.45 1.10 -7.24
CA GLY A 175 16.28 2.27 -7.51
C GLY A 175 15.79 3.55 -6.83
N HIS A 176 16.72 4.50 -6.69
CA HIS A 176 16.54 5.70 -5.85
C HIS A 176 16.15 6.97 -6.62
N SER A 177 15.89 6.89 -7.93
CA SER A 177 15.66 8.09 -8.77
C SER A 177 14.42 8.91 -8.41
N MET A 178 13.49 8.31 -7.67
CA MET A 178 12.21 8.92 -7.28
C MET A 178 12.13 9.26 -5.79
N GLU A 179 13.24 9.11 -5.07
CA GLU A 179 13.35 9.52 -3.66
C GLU A 179 13.23 11.03 -3.49
N PRO A 180 12.72 11.51 -2.34
CA PRO A 180 12.25 10.72 -1.19
C PRO A 180 10.80 10.19 -1.35
N LYS A 181 10.10 10.54 -2.43
CA LYS A 181 8.66 10.24 -2.57
C LYS A 181 8.37 8.75 -2.82
N ILE A 182 9.25 8.07 -3.56
CA ILE A 182 9.20 6.62 -3.77
C ILE A 182 10.56 6.08 -3.35
N PRO A 183 10.67 5.53 -2.12
CA PRO A 183 11.86 4.82 -1.67
C PRO A 183 12.19 3.59 -2.53
N ASP A 184 13.47 3.20 -2.51
CA ASP A 184 13.88 1.92 -3.09
C ASP A 184 13.18 0.73 -2.41
N GLY A 185 12.77 -0.25 -3.20
CA GLY A 185 12.08 -1.45 -2.75
C GLY A 185 10.58 -1.30 -2.54
N SER A 186 10.03 -0.09 -2.68
CA SER A 186 8.63 0.20 -2.40
C SER A 186 7.64 -0.57 -3.28
N LEU A 187 6.54 -1.01 -2.67
CA LEU A 187 5.39 -1.56 -3.38
C LEU A 187 4.47 -0.41 -3.78
N CYS A 188 4.39 -0.12 -5.08
CA CYS A 188 3.64 1.02 -5.58
C CYS A 188 2.36 0.58 -6.30
N VAL A 189 1.27 1.29 -6.04
CA VAL A 189 0.02 1.17 -6.80
C VAL A 189 0.13 2.00 -8.07
N PHE A 190 -0.21 1.38 -9.19
CA PHE A 190 -0.29 2.00 -10.49
C PHE A 190 -1.70 1.87 -11.07
N ARG A 191 -2.12 2.90 -11.81
CA ARG A 191 -3.36 2.90 -12.59
C ARG A 191 -3.05 2.84 -14.08
N ARG A 192 -3.70 1.92 -14.78
CA ARG A 192 -3.65 1.77 -16.23
C ARG A 192 -4.46 2.84 -16.92
N ASN A 193 -4.25 2.99 -18.22
CA ASN A 193 -5.07 3.84 -19.07
C ASN A 193 -5.14 5.28 -18.56
N VAL A 194 -3.98 5.92 -18.44
CA VAL A 194 -3.84 7.31 -17.96
C VAL A 194 -4.83 8.23 -18.68
N VAL A 195 -5.90 8.63 -17.99
CA VAL A 195 -6.94 9.51 -18.51
C VAL A 195 -6.54 10.96 -18.28
N GLY A 196 -6.79 11.82 -19.27
CA GLY A 196 -6.54 13.26 -19.19
C GLY A 196 -5.06 13.64 -19.33
N SER A 197 -4.71 14.83 -18.84
CA SER A 197 -3.34 15.35 -18.95
C SER A 197 -2.36 14.52 -18.10
N ARG A 198 -1.18 14.27 -18.66
CA ARG A 198 -0.07 13.61 -17.95
C ARG A 198 0.84 14.61 -17.24
N MET A 199 0.64 15.90 -17.46
CA MET A 199 1.51 16.95 -16.96
C MET A 199 1.69 16.88 -15.43
N GLY A 200 2.95 16.82 -14.99
CA GLY A 200 3.33 16.78 -13.59
C GLY A 200 3.08 15.45 -12.87
N ARG A 201 2.48 14.46 -13.55
CA ARG A 201 2.15 13.15 -12.97
C ARG A 201 3.38 12.27 -12.94
N LEU A 202 3.42 11.37 -11.97
CA LEU A 202 4.39 10.28 -11.95
C LEU A 202 3.87 9.15 -12.82
N VAL A 203 4.68 8.68 -13.77
CA VAL A 203 4.29 7.68 -14.76
C VAL A 203 5.31 6.56 -14.79
N LEU A 204 4.82 5.34 -15.00
CA LEU A 204 5.62 4.18 -15.34
C LEU A 204 5.85 4.17 -16.85
N VAL A 205 7.11 4.18 -17.25
CA VAL A 205 7.55 4.22 -18.65
C VAL A 205 8.34 2.96 -18.96
N ARG A 206 8.04 2.36 -20.10
CA ARG A 206 8.79 1.25 -20.70
C ARG A 206 9.70 1.79 -21.80
N ASN A 207 10.95 1.35 -21.83
CA ASN A 207 11.90 1.58 -22.93
C ASN A 207 12.22 0.25 -23.62
N SER A 208 11.70 0.01 -24.82
CA SER A 208 11.86 -1.26 -25.54
C SER A 208 13.30 -1.56 -25.99
N GLU A 209 14.19 -0.56 -26.02
CA GLU A 209 15.61 -0.73 -26.36
C GLU A 209 16.43 -1.33 -25.19
N LEU A 210 15.87 -1.36 -23.98
CA LEU A 210 16.49 -1.94 -22.81
C LEU A 210 15.94 -3.35 -22.53
N ALA A 211 16.80 -4.21 -21.99
CA ALA A 211 16.46 -5.57 -21.58
C ALA A 211 16.17 -5.65 -20.07
N ASP A 212 15.44 -6.69 -19.68
CA ASP A 212 15.18 -7.10 -18.30
C ASP A 212 14.62 -5.97 -17.40
N ASP A 213 15.12 -5.85 -16.18
CA ASP A 213 14.60 -4.95 -15.15
C ASP A 213 14.85 -3.47 -15.45
N ASN A 214 15.84 -3.15 -16.29
CA ASN A 214 16.13 -1.78 -16.72
C ASN A 214 15.13 -1.26 -17.76
N GLN A 215 14.25 -2.12 -18.27
CA GLN A 215 13.23 -1.75 -19.23
C GLN A 215 12.20 -0.75 -18.68
N TYR A 216 12.09 -0.66 -17.35
CA TYR A 216 11.03 0.10 -16.70
C TYR A 216 11.59 1.19 -15.80
N THR A 217 10.99 2.37 -15.86
CA THR A 217 11.31 3.47 -14.94
C THR A 217 10.06 4.24 -14.55
N VAL A 218 10.02 4.68 -13.29
CA VAL A 218 9.07 5.70 -12.86
C VAL A 218 9.74 7.07 -12.98
N LYS A 219 9.05 8.04 -13.59
CA LYS A 219 9.51 9.42 -13.77
C LYS A 219 8.34 10.40 -13.69
N ARG A 220 8.62 11.67 -13.41
CA ARG A 220 7.63 12.74 -13.53
C ARG A 220 7.53 13.17 -14.99
N TYR A 221 6.33 13.11 -15.55
CA TYR A 221 6.06 13.54 -16.91
C TYR A 221 5.92 15.06 -16.98
N ARG A 222 6.67 15.71 -17.87
CA ARG A 222 6.43 17.09 -18.29
C ARG A 222 6.42 17.19 -19.80
N SER A 223 5.43 17.86 -20.37
CA SER A 223 5.46 18.24 -21.78
C SER A 223 5.79 19.72 -21.91
N GLN A 224 6.58 20.09 -22.91
CA GLN A 224 6.88 21.48 -23.22
C GLN A 224 6.59 21.71 -24.69
N LYS A 225 5.78 22.71 -24.99
CA LYS A 225 5.64 23.22 -26.35
C LYS A 225 6.84 24.10 -26.65
N ILE A 226 7.52 23.83 -27.75
CA ILE A 226 8.66 24.58 -28.24
C ILE A 226 8.27 25.12 -29.61
N GLU A 227 8.33 26.44 -29.79
CA GLU A 227 8.25 27.04 -31.11
C GLU A 227 9.60 26.91 -31.81
N THR A 228 9.58 26.29 -32.97
CA THR A 228 10.74 26.21 -33.87
C THR A 228 10.91 27.53 -34.62
N GLN A 229 12.11 27.77 -35.18
CA GLN A 229 12.42 28.99 -35.94
C GLN A 229 11.49 29.19 -37.15
N ASP A 230 10.91 28.10 -37.65
CA ASP A 230 9.97 28.06 -38.78
C ASP A 230 8.50 28.23 -38.35
N GLY A 231 8.23 28.50 -37.07
CA GLY A 231 6.89 28.72 -36.53
C GLY A 231 6.09 27.45 -36.25
N PHE A 232 6.69 26.26 -36.36
CA PHE A 232 6.02 25.01 -35.97
C PHE A 232 6.11 24.79 -34.46
N GLU A 233 5.00 24.41 -33.84
CA GLU A 233 4.95 23.93 -32.45
C GLU A 233 5.38 22.46 -32.37
N GLN A 234 6.52 22.18 -31.73
CA GLN A 234 6.95 20.82 -31.38
C GLN A 234 6.68 20.57 -29.89
N THR A 235 6.18 19.38 -29.54
CA THR A 235 5.97 19.00 -28.13
C THR A 235 7.10 18.10 -27.66
N ARG A 236 8.00 18.63 -26.82
CA ARG A 236 9.05 17.85 -26.18
C ARG A 236 8.56 17.27 -24.86
N ILE A 237 8.77 15.97 -24.66
CA ILE A 237 8.42 15.29 -23.41
C ILE A 237 9.69 15.09 -22.58
N ARG A 238 9.69 15.62 -21.36
CA ARG A 238 10.76 15.46 -20.37
C ARG A 238 10.31 14.53 -19.25
N LEU A 239 11.15 13.56 -18.94
CA LEU A 239 10.99 12.62 -17.84
C LEU A 239 11.95 13.00 -16.71
N GLU A 240 11.40 13.52 -15.63
CA GLU A 240 12.18 14.07 -14.52
C GLU A 240 12.31 13.06 -13.37
N SER A 241 13.55 12.87 -12.91
CA SER A 241 13.86 12.22 -11.64
C SER A 241 13.52 13.19 -10.49
N LEU A 242 13.00 12.68 -9.37
CA LEU A 242 12.76 13.52 -8.19
C LEU A 242 14.00 13.67 -7.34
N ASN A 243 14.85 12.64 -7.35
CA ASN A 243 16.14 12.66 -6.72
C ASN A 243 17.15 13.39 -7.62
N PRO A 244 17.71 14.54 -7.20
CA PRO A 244 18.65 15.33 -8.02
C PRO A 244 19.96 14.61 -8.36
N ALA A 245 20.30 13.54 -7.64
CA ALA A 245 21.47 12.71 -7.94
C ALA A 245 21.29 11.87 -9.23
N TYR A 246 20.07 11.79 -9.76
CA TYR A 246 19.75 10.99 -10.94
C TYR A 246 19.38 11.89 -12.13
N PRO A 247 19.80 11.52 -13.36
CA PRO A 247 19.53 12.34 -14.53
C PRO A 247 18.04 12.38 -14.85
N SER A 248 17.63 13.50 -15.42
CA SER A 248 16.36 13.66 -16.13
C SER A 248 16.67 13.71 -17.62
N TRP A 249 15.79 13.17 -18.45
CA TRP A 249 16.04 13.01 -19.87
C TRP A 249 14.77 13.28 -20.67
N ASP A 250 14.96 13.59 -21.95
CA ASP A 250 13.85 13.83 -22.87
C ASP A 250 13.53 12.55 -23.63
N LEU A 251 12.25 12.25 -23.72
CA LEU A 251 11.73 11.05 -24.36
C LEU A 251 11.81 11.22 -25.88
N ASP A 252 12.32 10.19 -26.55
CA ASP A 252 12.29 10.11 -28.02
C ASP A 252 10.83 10.05 -28.48
N GLU A 253 10.49 10.79 -29.54
CA GLU A 253 9.12 10.86 -30.05
C GLU A 253 8.66 9.54 -30.69
N ASP A 254 9.58 8.60 -30.91
CA ASP A 254 9.30 7.26 -31.42
C ASP A 254 8.46 6.42 -30.42
N PRO A 255 7.17 6.16 -30.75
CA PRO A 255 6.27 5.41 -29.86
C PRO A 255 6.62 3.92 -29.79
N GLU A 256 7.45 3.39 -30.70
CA GLU A 256 7.92 2.00 -30.65
C GLU A 256 9.03 1.83 -29.59
N LYS A 257 9.76 2.92 -29.28
CA LYS A 257 10.82 2.93 -28.28
C LYS A 257 10.30 3.12 -26.87
N TYR A 258 9.43 4.11 -26.68
CA TYR A 258 8.95 4.49 -25.35
C TYR A 258 7.45 4.42 -25.22
N GLN A 259 6.99 3.74 -24.17
CA GLN A 259 5.57 3.59 -23.88
C GLN A 259 5.27 4.00 -22.45
N ILE A 260 4.29 4.89 -22.27
CA ILE A 260 3.71 5.16 -20.96
C ILE A 260 2.72 4.05 -20.64
N VAL A 261 3.05 3.26 -19.63
CA VAL A 261 2.29 2.07 -19.25
C VAL A 261 1.16 2.42 -18.28
N ALA A 262 1.48 3.20 -17.27
CA ALA A 262 0.58 3.49 -16.15
C ALA A 262 0.96 4.80 -15.45
N GLU A 263 0.05 5.33 -14.66
CA GLU A 263 0.31 6.41 -13.71
C GLU A 263 0.53 5.85 -12.31
N PHE A 264 1.45 6.43 -11.56
CA PHE A 264 1.63 6.13 -10.15
C PHE A 264 0.49 6.76 -9.35
N VAL A 265 -0.08 5.98 -8.42
CA VAL A 265 -1.14 6.38 -7.51
C VAL A 265 -0.58 6.66 -6.11
N ARG A 266 0.04 5.64 -5.48
CA ARG A 266 0.61 5.75 -4.13
C ARG A 266 1.63 4.64 -3.83
N VAL A 267 2.41 4.84 -2.78
CA VAL A 267 3.20 3.77 -2.12
C VAL A 267 2.29 3.04 -1.13
N LEU A 268 2.42 1.71 -1.05
CA LEU A 268 1.81 0.86 -0.01
C LEU A 268 2.78 0.56 1.13
N GLU A 269 4.03 0.24 0.78
CA GLU A 269 5.14 -0.10 1.69
C GLU A 269 6.48 0.41 1.14
#